data_AF-A0A7X8VRH5-F1
#
_entry.id   AF-A0A7X8VRH5-F1
#
_cell.length_a   1.000
_cell.length_b   1.000
_cell.length_c   1.000
_cell.angle_alpha   90.00
_cell.angle_beta   90.00
_cell.angle_gamma   90.00
#
_symmetry.space_group_name_H-M   'P 1'
#
loop_
_entity.id
_entity.type
_entity.pdbx_description
1 polymer ?
#
loop_
_entity_poly.entity_id
_entity_poly.type
_entity_poly.pdbx_seq_one_letter_code
_entity_poly.pdbx_strand_id
1 'polypeptide(L)'
;NSKEKRNDCPLLALGMVLDADGFPLCHKVFPGNTHDSQTLEGMVGELKKLSGLDKTPTVAMDSGLASKENIAWLVGSGYDYIVSGKRQSRQDFYTEYAESEEFTQIGGRSPEKAVLVRRTVRGEEQIVLCKSESRQLKEEAIISKSEQRFLEALEKLSKRIERGDGKLRLDKDDSVVNRALGTIFSKHTRASRFYEAHYEGGEPRRLVWARKDKEFEKAIEMCGCYFLRTNRMDLSDDEIWKVYMSLSRLEAAWRNMKSDLGLRPFYHQLDTRCEAHVLITVLAFHLQRWVEQKLENAGLRLTFRKVYRLLQTHCYATLCLPTKDGKMHSLRKPGRPDEKQAAVYAALGNRPGSAADGQANHLRKRGREKKECLPF
;
A
#
# COMPACT_ATOMS: atom_id res chain seq x y z
N ASN A 1 9.17 -11.05 -11.37
CA ASN A 1 10.18 -10.87 -10.29
C ASN A 1 9.56 -11.13 -8.93
N SER A 2 10.00 -12.18 -8.24
CA SER A 2 9.55 -12.52 -6.88
C SER A 2 9.92 -11.40 -5.90
N LYS A 3 8.92 -10.72 -5.31
CA LYS A 3 9.13 -9.76 -4.22
C LYS A 3 9.71 -10.43 -2.95
N GLU A 4 9.70 -11.77 -2.90
CA GLU A 4 10.23 -12.57 -1.80
C GLU A 4 11.67 -13.05 -2.04
N LYS A 5 12.30 -12.66 -3.16
CA LYS A 5 13.64 -13.12 -3.58
C LYS A 5 13.77 -14.65 -3.65
N ARG A 6 12.63 -15.34 -3.77
CA ARG A 6 12.52 -16.78 -3.99
C ARG A 6 12.32 -17.02 -5.48
N ASN A 7 13.28 -17.71 -6.08
CA ASN A 7 13.27 -18.10 -7.49
C ASN A 7 13.02 -19.61 -7.65
N ASP A 8 12.83 -20.32 -6.53
CA ASP A 8 12.70 -21.77 -6.42
C ASP A 8 11.24 -22.27 -6.52
N CYS A 9 10.27 -21.36 -6.63
CA CYS A 9 8.85 -21.70 -6.66
C CYS A 9 8.12 -20.95 -7.78
N PRO A 10 7.11 -21.57 -8.42
CA PRO A 10 6.20 -20.88 -9.32
C PRO A 10 5.52 -19.69 -8.63
N LEU A 11 5.34 -18.59 -9.36
CA LEU A 11 4.59 -17.44 -8.88
C LEU A 11 3.13 -17.56 -9.27
N LEU A 12 2.26 -17.08 -8.40
CA LEU A 12 0.83 -16.87 -8.68
C LEU A 12 0.55 -15.36 -8.76
N ALA A 13 -0.20 -14.96 -9.78
CA ALA A 13 -0.78 -13.64 -9.90
C ALA A 13 -2.28 -13.73 -9.58
N LEU A 14 -2.81 -12.71 -8.90
CA LEU A 14 -4.22 -12.64 -8.53
C LEU A 14 -4.78 -11.35 -9.13
N GLY A 15 -5.70 -11.49 -10.09
CA GLY A 15 -6.50 -10.39 -10.60
C GLY A 15 -7.83 -10.34 -9.85
N MET A 16 -8.27 -9.14 -9.49
CA MET A 16 -9.53 -8.95 -8.76
C MET A 16 -10.17 -7.65 -9.21
N VAL A 17 -11.49 -7.68 -9.38
CA VAL A 17 -12.32 -6.49 -9.64
C VAL A 17 -13.00 -6.11 -8.35
N LEU A 18 -12.93 -4.84 -7.97
CA LEU A 18 -13.65 -4.27 -6.84
C LEU A 18 -14.67 -3.25 -7.34
N ASP A 19 -15.76 -3.06 -6.59
CA ASP A 19 -16.64 -1.90 -6.76
C ASP A 19 -16.06 -0.63 -6.09
N ALA A 20 -16.81 0.49 -6.19
CA ALA A 20 -16.42 1.78 -5.62
C ALA A 20 -16.32 1.74 -4.07
N ASP A 21 -17.09 0.85 -3.44
CA ASP A 21 -17.09 0.60 -2.02
C ASP A 21 -15.99 -0.38 -1.60
N GLY A 22 -15.25 -0.98 -2.53
CA GLY A 22 -14.14 -1.90 -2.26
C GLY A 22 -14.56 -3.35 -2.04
N PHE A 23 -15.78 -3.75 -2.42
CA PHE A 23 -16.21 -5.15 -2.41
C PHE A 23 -15.72 -5.89 -3.65
N PRO A 24 -15.16 -7.10 -3.51
CA PRO A 24 -14.78 -7.91 -4.65
C PRO A 24 -15.97 -8.37 -5.49
N LEU A 25 -16.02 -8.01 -6.76
CA LEU A 25 -17.03 -8.51 -7.69
C LEU A 25 -16.63 -9.87 -8.23
N CYS A 26 -15.38 -10.00 -8.65
CA CYS A 26 -14.81 -11.26 -9.13
C CYS A 26 -13.30 -11.30 -8.91
N HIS A 27 -12.73 -12.50 -8.96
CA HIS A 27 -11.28 -12.70 -8.93
C HIS A 27 -10.90 -13.86 -9.86
N LYS A 28 -9.63 -13.87 -10.26
CA LYS A 28 -9.02 -14.98 -10.99
C LYS A 28 -7.55 -15.13 -10.63
N VAL A 29 -7.13 -16.38 -10.50
CA VAL A 29 -5.73 -16.75 -10.30
C VAL A 29 -5.09 -16.96 -11.67
N PHE A 30 -3.92 -16.38 -11.89
CA PHE A 30 -3.15 -16.41 -13.12
C PHE A 30 -1.73 -16.96 -12.85
N PRO A 31 -1.07 -17.56 -13.84
CA PRO A 31 0.36 -17.87 -13.77
C PRO A 31 1.20 -16.58 -13.61
N GLY A 32 1.97 -16.48 -12.52
CA GLY A 32 2.69 -15.26 -12.12
C GLY A 32 4.08 -15.07 -12.75
N ASN A 33 4.55 -16.00 -13.58
CA ASN A 33 5.84 -15.90 -14.29
C ASN A 33 5.73 -15.23 -15.67
N THR A 34 4.58 -14.63 -15.97
CA THR A 34 4.30 -13.98 -17.26
C THR A 34 4.63 -12.49 -17.16
N HIS A 35 5.24 -11.89 -18.18
CA HIS A 35 5.60 -10.47 -18.16
C HIS A 35 4.34 -9.60 -18.10
N ASP A 36 4.21 -8.73 -17.08
CA ASP A 36 2.99 -7.97 -16.76
C ASP A 36 2.46 -7.08 -17.90
N SER A 37 3.30 -6.72 -18.88
CA SER A 37 2.89 -5.95 -20.06
C SER A 37 2.21 -6.78 -21.15
N GLN A 38 2.34 -8.11 -21.13
CA GLN A 38 1.66 -9.01 -22.09
C GLN A 38 0.41 -9.66 -21.49
N THR A 39 0.18 -9.48 -20.19
CA THR A 39 -0.93 -10.12 -19.46
C THR A 39 -2.13 -9.21 -19.23
N LEU A 40 -1.97 -7.89 -19.34
CA LEU A 40 -3.05 -6.95 -19.03
C LEU A 40 -4.30 -7.21 -19.91
N GLU A 41 -4.11 -7.42 -21.20
CA GLU A 41 -5.19 -7.72 -22.15
C GLU A 41 -6.01 -8.94 -21.71
N GLY A 42 -5.33 -10.07 -21.47
CA GLY A 42 -5.97 -11.31 -21.04
C GLY A 42 -6.66 -11.16 -19.68
N MET A 43 -5.99 -10.53 -18.71
CA MET A 43 -6.54 -10.32 -17.37
C MET A 43 -7.79 -9.43 -17.42
N VAL A 44 -7.72 -8.28 -18.08
CA VAL A 44 -8.85 -7.33 -18.18
C VAL A 44 -10.01 -7.96 -18.95
N GLY A 45 -9.73 -8.64 -20.07
CA GLY A 45 -10.75 -9.31 -20.87
C GLY A 45 -11.49 -10.41 -20.10
N GLU A 46 -10.75 -11.25 -19.36
CA GLU A 46 -11.35 -12.31 -18.56
C GLU A 46 -12.11 -11.77 -17.35
N LEU A 47 -11.57 -10.77 -16.66
CA LEU A 47 -12.26 -10.13 -15.55
C LEU A 47 -13.53 -9.40 -16.01
N LYS A 48 -13.52 -8.75 -17.18
CA LYS A 48 -14.74 -8.18 -17.79
C LYS A 48 -15.79 -9.27 -18.00
N LYS A 49 -15.42 -10.39 -18.64
CA LYS A 49 -16.33 -11.54 -18.85
C LYS A 49 -16.90 -12.07 -17.54
N LEU A 50 -16.07 -12.25 -16.51
CA LEU A 50 -16.49 -12.76 -15.19
C LEU A 50 -17.37 -11.76 -14.42
N SER A 51 -17.13 -10.46 -14.58
CA SER A 51 -17.89 -9.42 -13.87
C SER A 51 -19.34 -9.26 -14.34
N GLY A 52 -19.67 -9.72 -15.56
CA GLY A 52 -21.01 -9.58 -16.12
C GLY A 52 -21.47 -8.13 -16.31
N LEU A 53 -20.55 -7.17 -16.37
CA LEU A 53 -20.87 -5.75 -16.51
C LEU A 53 -21.32 -5.43 -17.95
N ASP A 54 -22.49 -4.80 -18.08
CA ASP A 54 -23.02 -4.34 -19.38
C ASP A 54 -22.20 -3.17 -19.96
N LYS A 55 -21.62 -2.34 -19.09
CA LYS A 55 -20.79 -1.20 -19.47
C LYS A 55 -19.32 -1.57 -19.40
N THR A 56 -18.53 -1.05 -20.34
CA THR A 56 -17.08 -1.17 -20.26
C THR A 56 -16.56 -0.39 -19.04
N PRO A 57 -15.84 -1.04 -18.11
CA PRO A 57 -15.35 -0.38 -16.91
C PRO A 57 -14.14 0.52 -17.22
N THR A 58 -13.88 1.50 -16.36
CA THR A 58 -12.64 2.27 -16.39
C THR A 58 -11.53 1.53 -15.68
N VAL A 59 -10.38 1.42 -16.33
CA VAL A 59 -9.20 0.73 -15.82
C VAL A 59 -8.28 1.72 -15.12
N ALA A 60 -8.28 1.69 -13.79
CA ALA A 60 -7.29 2.40 -13.00
C ALA A 60 -6.03 1.52 -12.86
N MET A 61 -4.83 2.07 -13.14
CA MET A 61 -3.59 1.31 -13.02
C MET A 61 -2.38 2.13 -12.56
N ASP A 62 -1.37 1.43 -12.05
CA ASP A 62 -0.07 2.02 -11.74
C ASP A 62 0.75 2.31 -13.00
N SER A 63 1.62 3.32 -12.90
CA SER A 63 2.53 3.72 -13.99
C SER A 63 3.44 2.60 -14.51
N GLY A 64 3.66 1.55 -13.70
CA GLY A 64 4.45 0.38 -14.10
C GLY A 64 3.73 -0.55 -15.10
N LEU A 65 2.40 -0.54 -15.12
CA LEU A 65 1.58 -1.34 -16.05
C LEU A 65 1.18 -0.56 -17.31
N ALA A 66 1.32 0.77 -17.30
CA ALA A 66 0.93 1.64 -18.40
C ALA A 66 2.04 1.82 -19.44
N SER A 67 2.40 0.73 -20.12
CA SER A 67 3.20 0.82 -21.35
C SER A 67 2.40 1.49 -22.47
N LYS A 68 3.07 1.96 -23.52
CA LYS A 68 2.39 2.59 -24.67
C LYS A 68 1.45 1.59 -25.35
N GLU A 69 1.89 0.34 -25.45
CA GLU A 69 1.16 -0.77 -26.05
C GLU A 69 -0.12 -1.08 -25.24
N ASN A 70 -0.01 -1.13 -23.90
CA ASN A 70 -1.16 -1.37 -23.02
C ASN A 70 -2.21 -0.26 -23.10
N ILE A 71 -1.79 1.02 -23.13
CA ILE A 71 -2.71 2.15 -23.27
C ILE A 71 -3.38 2.14 -24.65
N ALA A 72 -2.62 1.89 -25.72
CA ALA A 72 -3.18 1.79 -27.07
C ALA A 72 -4.20 0.65 -27.18
N TRP A 73 -3.93 -0.50 -26.56
CA TRP A 73 -4.86 -1.63 -26.52
C TRP A 73 -6.15 -1.30 -25.76
N LEU A 74 -6.06 -0.64 -24.61
CA LEU A 74 -7.24 -0.22 -23.83
C LEU A 74 -8.15 0.67 -24.67
N VAL A 75 -7.59 1.72 -25.26
CA VAL A 75 -8.34 2.67 -26.09
C VAL A 75 -8.93 1.97 -27.32
N GLY A 76 -8.13 1.15 -28.02
CA GLY A 76 -8.59 0.38 -29.19
C GLY A 76 -9.67 -0.65 -28.86
N SER A 77 -9.71 -1.14 -27.62
CA SER A 77 -10.73 -2.07 -27.12
C SER A 77 -11.93 -1.36 -26.45
N GLY A 78 -11.99 -0.03 -26.52
CA GLY A 78 -13.08 0.78 -25.98
C GLY A 78 -13.10 0.92 -24.45
N TYR A 79 -11.97 0.68 -23.78
CA TYR A 79 -11.81 0.94 -22.35
C TYR A 79 -11.30 2.35 -22.11
N ASP A 80 -11.85 2.97 -21.09
CA ASP A 80 -11.25 4.15 -20.48
C ASP A 80 -10.21 3.78 -19.44
N TYR A 81 -9.26 4.68 -19.19
CA TYR A 81 -8.21 4.45 -18.21
C TYR A 81 -7.93 5.68 -17.37
N ILE A 82 -7.41 5.44 -16.16
CA ILE A 82 -6.81 6.46 -15.30
C ILE A 82 -5.48 5.90 -14.78
N VAL A 83 -4.38 6.58 -15.06
CA VAL A 83 -3.04 6.14 -14.66
C VAL A 83 -2.24 7.28 -14.05
N SER A 84 -1.40 6.98 -13.06
CA SER A 84 -0.36 7.92 -12.63
C SER A 84 0.73 8.15 -13.68
N GLY A 85 1.13 9.40 -13.86
CA GLY A 85 2.30 9.78 -14.63
C GLY A 85 3.60 9.27 -14.02
N LYS A 86 4.63 9.09 -14.86
CA LYS A 86 5.96 8.70 -14.38
C LYS A 86 6.56 9.85 -13.57
N ARG A 87 7.18 9.52 -12.43
CA ARG A 87 7.82 10.51 -11.55
C ARG A 87 8.87 11.36 -12.26
N GLN A 88 9.59 10.83 -13.24
CA GLN A 88 10.61 11.57 -13.99
C GLN A 88 9.98 12.64 -14.89
N SER A 89 8.86 12.32 -15.54
CA SER A 89 8.13 13.21 -16.44
C SER A 89 7.36 14.32 -15.70
N ARG A 90 7.31 14.31 -14.36
CA ARG A 90 6.65 15.40 -13.62
C ARG A 90 7.37 16.74 -13.79
N GLN A 91 8.67 16.70 -14.11
CA GLN A 91 9.47 17.90 -14.33
C GLN A 91 9.04 18.66 -15.59
N ASP A 92 8.43 17.96 -16.56
CA ASP A 92 7.90 18.54 -17.80
C ASP A 92 6.73 19.50 -17.56
N PHE A 93 6.19 19.51 -16.33
CA PHE A 93 5.09 20.35 -15.86
C PHE A 93 5.52 21.33 -14.76
N TYR A 94 6.83 21.57 -14.60
CA TYR A 94 7.35 22.38 -13.49
C TYR A 94 6.74 23.79 -13.45
N THR A 95 6.61 24.44 -14.61
CA THR A 95 5.99 25.77 -14.73
C THR A 95 4.52 25.74 -14.33
N GLU A 96 3.78 24.74 -14.81
CA GLU A 96 2.36 24.55 -14.47
C GLU A 96 2.16 24.24 -12.98
N TYR A 97 3.12 23.58 -12.33
CA TYR A 97 3.13 23.42 -10.88
C TYR A 97 3.53 24.71 -10.15
N ALA A 98 4.34 25.59 -10.72
CA ALA A 98 4.71 26.84 -10.06
C ALA A 98 3.53 27.82 -9.95
N GLU A 99 2.62 27.79 -10.92
CA GLU A 99 1.38 28.59 -10.97
C GLU A 99 0.32 28.06 -9.98
N SER A 100 0.48 28.39 -8.69
CA SER A 100 -0.38 27.87 -7.62
C SER A 100 -1.83 28.33 -7.67
N GLU A 101 -2.11 29.50 -8.26
CA GLU A 101 -3.44 30.12 -8.28
C GLU A 101 -4.46 29.36 -9.14
N GLU A 102 -4.00 28.55 -10.09
CA GLU A 102 -4.87 27.76 -10.97
C GLU A 102 -5.28 26.41 -10.39
N PHE A 103 -4.89 26.10 -9.16
CA PHE A 103 -5.24 24.85 -8.51
C PHE A 103 -6.51 24.98 -7.67
N THR A 104 -7.38 23.99 -7.77
CA THR A 104 -8.58 23.87 -6.95
C THR A 104 -8.43 22.73 -5.94
N GLN A 105 -9.03 22.88 -4.76
CA GLN A 105 -8.97 21.84 -3.72
C GLN A 105 -10.02 20.76 -3.95
N ILE A 106 -9.59 19.50 -3.86
CA ILE A 106 -10.46 18.33 -3.87
C ILE A 106 -11.39 18.32 -2.64
N GLY A 107 -12.69 18.10 -2.88
CA GLY A 107 -13.72 18.08 -1.86
C GLY A 107 -13.66 16.86 -0.91
N GLY A 108 -14.29 16.98 0.26
CA GLY A 108 -14.48 15.85 1.19
C GLY A 108 -13.24 15.39 1.97
N ARG A 109 -12.16 16.20 1.99
CA ARG A 109 -10.97 15.94 2.83
C ARG A 109 -10.82 16.99 3.93
N SER A 110 -10.23 16.59 5.04
CA SER A 110 -9.79 17.54 6.07
C SER A 110 -8.69 18.44 5.50
N PRO A 111 -8.58 19.70 5.96
CA PRO A 111 -7.54 20.64 5.51
C PRO A 111 -6.13 20.04 5.59
N GLU A 112 -5.83 19.28 6.64
CA GLU A 112 -4.55 18.58 6.88
C GLU A 112 -4.17 17.50 5.84
N LYS A 113 -5.10 17.13 4.96
CA LYS A 113 -4.89 16.17 3.87
C LYS A 113 -5.37 16.73 2.54
N ALA A 114 -5.30 18.05 2.40
CA ALA A 114 -5.68 18.74 1.18
C ALA A 114 -4.90 18.17 -0.02
N VAL A 115 -5.63 18.05 -1.13
CA VAL A 115 -5.05 17.78 -2.43
C VAL A 115 -5.56 18.85 -3.36
N LEU A 116 -4.62 19.52 -4.01
CA LEU A 116 -4.88 20.55 -4.99
C LEU A 116 -4.75 19.93 -6.38
N VAL A 117 -5.67 20.23 -7.29
CA VAL A 117 -5.69 19.72 -8.65
C VAL A 117 -5.82 20.83 -9.68
N ARG A 118 -5.18 20.63 -10.83
CA ARG A 118 -5.30 21.48 -12.02
C ARG A 118 -5.36 20.58 -13.25
N ARG A 119 -6.35 20.79 -14.11
CA ARG A 119 -6.49 20.06 -15.37
C ARG A 119 -5.76 20.78 -16.49
N THR A 120 -5.08 19.99 -17.33
CA THR A 120 -4.50 20.43 -18.59
C THR A 120 -4.65 19.32 -19.63
N VAL A 121 -4.40 19.61 -20.90
CA VAL A 121 -4.54 18.65 -22.01
C VAL A 121 -3.21 18.49 -22.70
N ARG A 122 -2.81 17.24 -22.98
CA ARG A 122 -1.64 16.95 -23.83
C ARG A 122 -2.00 15.91 -24.88
N GLY A 123 -2.04 16.35 -26.15
CA GLY A 123 -2.49 15.52 -27.26
C GLY A 123 -3.96 15.15 -27.07
N GLU A 124 -4.25 13.86 -27.08
CA GLU A 124 -5.60 13.30 -26.93
C GLU A 124 -5.94 12.94 -25.47
N GLU A 125 -5.01 13.16 -24.53
CA GLU A 125 -5.18 12.79 -23.12
C GLU A 125 -5.43 14.01 -22.23
N GLN A 126 -6.27 13.82 -21.21
CA GLN A 126 -6.39 14.73 -20.07
C GLN A 126 -5.29 14.45 -19.06
N ILE A 127 -4.67 15.52 -18.59
CA ILE A 127 -3.66 15.51 -17.54
C ILE A 127 -4.23 16.23 -16.31
N VAL A 128 -4.32 15.52 -15.19
CA VAL A 128 -4.70 16.11 -13.90
C VAL A 128 -3.45 16.25 -13.06
N LEU A 129 -2.90 17.46 -12.96
CA LEU A 129 -1.81 17.80 -12.06
C LEU A 129 -2.32 17.78 -10.63
N CYS A 130 -1.55 17.21 -9.71
CA CYS A 130 -1.93 17.07 -8.31
C CYS A 130 -0.80 17.51 -7.38
N LYS A 131 -1.12 18.29 -6.35
CA LYS A 131 -0.23 18.57 -5.21
C LYS A 131 -0.83 18.01 -3.95
N SER A 132 -0.06 17.24 -3.18
CA SER A 132 -0.50 16.70 -1.90
C SER A 132 0.51 16.99 -0.81
N GLU A 133 0.07 17.73 0.22
CA GLU A 133 0.87 18.07 1.39
C GLU A 133 1.38 16.81 2.11
N SER A 134 0.52 15.81 2.32
CA SER A 134 0.92 14.55 2.94
C SER A 134 2.01 13.80 2.15
N ARG A 135 2.01 13.92 0.81
CA ARG A 135 3.05 13.33 -0.04
C ARG A 135 4.30 14.20 -0.02
N GLN A 136 4.16 15.52 0.00
CA GLN A 136 5.26 16.47 0.11
C GLN A 136 6.10 16.18 1.36
N LEU A 137 5.49 16.19 2.54
CA LEU A 137 6.15 15.90 3.82
C LEU A 137 6.88 14.56 3.80
N LYS A 138 6.24 13.53 3.22
CA LYS A 138 6.85 12.20 3.10
C LYS A 138 8.05 12.19 2.16
N GLU A 139 7.96 12.85 1.01
CA GLU A 139 9.06 12.91 0.04
C GLU A 139 10.23 13.76 0.56
N GLU A 140 9.96 14.89 1.19
CA GLU A 140 10.96 15.73 1.85
C GLU A 140 11.70 14.96 2.94
N ALA A 141 10.98 14.26 3.83
CA ALA A 141 11.59 13.43 4.86
C ALA A 141 12.48 12.32 4.26
N ILE A 142 12.09 11.75 3.11
CA ILE A 142 12.89 10.75 2.40
C ILE A 142 14.17 11.38 1.82
N ILE A 143 14.09 12.58 1.25
CA ILE A 143 15.24 13.31 0.71
C ILE A 143 16.19 13.70 1.84
N SER A 144 15.68 14.36 2.89
CA SER A 144 16.45 14.78 4.07
C SER A 144 17.18 13.61 4.72
N LYS A 145 16.49 12.48 4.96
CA LYS A 145 17.14 11.28 5.52
C LYS A 145 18.19 10.68 4.61
N SER A 146 18.01 10.80 3.29
CA SER A 146 18.99 10.34 2.31
C SER A 146 20.22 11.24 2.27
N GLU A 147 20.03 12.55 2.36
CA GLU A 147 21.07 13.59 2.40
C GLU A 147 21.90 13.46 3.68
N GLN A 148 21.24 13.33 4.84
CA GLN A 148 21.91 13.08 6.12
C GLN A 148 22.87 11.88 6.03
N ARG A 149 22.39 10.74 5.54
CA ARG A 149 23.21 9.52 5.40
C ARG A 149 24.37 9.69 4.43
N PHE A 150 24.20 10.52 3.39
CA PHE A 150 25.24 10.81 2.41
C PHE A 150 26.32 11.72 3.00
N LEU A 151 25.92 12.80 3.68
CA LEU A 151 26.84 13.72 4.37
C LEU A 151 27.62 13.00 5.47
N GLU A 152 26.96 12.15 6.27
CA GLU A 152 27.64 11.30 7.27
C GLU A 152 28.69 10.38 6.63
N ALA A 153 28.46 9.89 5.41
CA ALA A 153 29.42 9.06 4.69
C ALA A 153 30.61 9.87 4.16
N LEU A 154 30.37 11.08 3.63
CA LEU A 154 31.43 12.00 3.21
C LEU A 154 32.27 12.45 4.41
N GLU A 155 31.65 12.81 5.53
CA GLU A 155 32.35 13.23 6.73
C GLU A 155 33.20 12.09 7.32
N LYS A 156 32.69 10.85 7.32
CA LYS A 156 33.48 9.67 7.68
C LYS A 156 34.69 9.47 6.77
N LEU A 157 34.56 9.75 5.46
CA LEU A 157 35.68 9.69 4.53
C LEU A 157 36.68 10.83 4.80
N SER A 158 36.22 12.07 5.01
CA SER A 158 37.06 13.22 5.36
C SER A 158 37.89 12.94 6.61
N LYS A 159 37.26 12.47 7.70
CA LYS A 159 37.97 12.12 8.94
C LYS A 159 39.01 11.02 8.76
N ARG A 160 38.81 10.09 7.83
CA ARG A 160 39.81 9.05 7.52
C ARG A 160 40.99 9.60 6.72
N ILE A 161 40.74 10.57 5.83
CA ILE A 161 41.78 11.28 5.09
C ILE A 161 42.64 12.12 6.05
N GLU A 162 41.99 12.91 6.92
CA GLU A 162 42.67 13.76 7.92
C GLU A 162 43.54 12.94 8.90
N ARG A 163 43.06 11.76 9.31
CA ARG A 163 43.82 10.86 10.20
C ARG A 163 44.95 10.10 9.52
N GLY A 164 45.08 10.19 8.19
CA GLY A 164 46.08 9.42 7.45
C GLY A 164 45.84 7.91 7.51
N ASP A 165 44.59 7.45 7.34
CA ASP A 165 44.26 6.01 7.37
C ASP A 165 45.06 5.24 6.31
N GLY A 166 45.97 4.35 6.75
CA GLY A 166 46.84 3.57 5.86
C GLY A 166 46.09 2.68 4.85
N LYS A 167 44.80 2.39 5.08
CA LYS A 167 43.96 1.69 4.08
C LYS A 167 43.64 2.55 2.85
N LEU A 168 43.74 3.88 2.97
CA LEU A 168 43.51 4.80 1.87
C LEU A 168 44.73 5.00 0.97
N ARG A 169 45.92 4.49 1.37
CA ARG A 169 47.17 4.55 0.58
C ARG A 169 47.46 5.96 0.02
N LEU A 170 47.27 6.97 0.88
CA LEU A 170 47.37 8.40 0.55
C LEU A 170 48.79 8.81 0.10
N ASP A 171 49.78 7.98 0.36
CA ASP A 171 51.19 8.10 0.01
C ASP A 171 51.51 7.69 -1.44
N LYS A 172 50.61 6.94 -2.11
CA LYS A 172 50.87 6.40 -3.45
C LYS A 172 50.13 7.15 -4.54
N ASP A 173 48.81 7.22 -4.44
CA ASP A 173 47.93 7.79 -5.47
C ASP A 173 46.50 7.97 -4.92
N ASP A 174 45.78 8.92 -5.52
CA ASP A 174 44.43 9.36 -5.13
C ASP A 174 43.33 8.35 -5.54
N SER A 175 43.67 7.33 -6.34
CA SER A 175 42.71 6.35 -6.88
C SER A 175 41.87 5.64 -5.82
N VAL A 176 42.43 5.32 -4.66
CA VAL A 176 41.70 4.63 -3.59
C VAL A 176 40.64 5.54 -2.96
N VAL A 177 40.97 6.82 -2.76
CA VAL A 177 40.05 7.83 -2.24
C VAL A 177 38.95 8.11 -3.26
N ASN A 178 39.31 8.29 -4.53
CA ASN A 178 38.36 8.50 -5.63
C ASN A 178 37.41 7.30 -5.80
N ARG A 179 37.91 6.07 -5.63
CA ARG A 179 37.07 4.86 -5.63
C ARG A 179 36.12 4.81 -4.43
N ALA A 180 36.59 5.20 -3.25
CA ALA A 180 35.74 5.27 -2.05
C ALA A 180 34.63 6.33 -2.23
N LEU A 181 34.98 7.50 -2.77
CA LEU A 181 34.05 8.56 -3.11
C LEU A 181 33.01 8.11 -4.14
N GLY A 182 33.44 7.49 -5.25
CA GLY A 182 32.55 6.91 -6.25
C GLY A 182 31.61 5.83 -5.67
N THR A 183 32.10 5.04 -4.73
CA THR A 183 31.27 4.06 -4.00
C THR A 183 30.19 4.74 -3.16
N ILE A 184 30.52 5.85 -2.47
CA ILE A 184 29.53 6.65 -1.73
C ILE A 184 28.49 7.21 -2.70
N PHE A 185 28.91 7.81 -3.82
CA PHE A 185 27.99 8.38 -4.81
C PHE A 185 27.04 7.34 -5.40
N SER A 186 27.54 6.13 -5.73
CA SER A 186 26.71 5.03 -6.26
C SER A 186 25.73 4.46 -5.24
N LYS A 187 26.09 4.42 -3.95
CA LYS A 187 25.19 3.93 -2.87
C LYS A 187 24.10 4.94 -2.50
N HIS A 188 24.37 6.22 -2.68
CA HIS A 188 23.50 7.32 -2.23
C HIS A 188 22.93 8.14 -3.40
N THR A 189 22.58 7.49 -4.52
CA THR A 189 22.13 8.13 -5.78
C THR A 189 21.05 9.21 -5.63
N ARG A 190 20.14 9.06 -4.66
CA ARG A 190 19.06 10.03 -4.41
C ARG A 190 19.57 11.37 -3.90
N ALA A 191 20.63 11.37 -3.08
CA ALA A 191 21.24 12.57 -2.50
C ALA A 191 22.43 13.03 -3.33
N SER A 192 23.28 12.11 -3.79
CA SER A 192 24.54 12.44 -4.47
C SER A 192 24.36 13.24 -5.76
N ARG A 193 23.22 13.13 -6.44
CA ARG A 193 22.88 13.98 -7.60
C ARG A 193 22.85 15.48 -7.29
N PHE A 194 22.64 15.88 -6.04
CA PHE A 194 22.61 17.27 -5.62
C PHE A 194 23.97 17.78 -5.13
N TYR A 195 25.03 17.01 -5.29
CA TYR A 195 26.35 17.35 -4.77
C TYR A 195 27.43 17.15 -5.82
N GLU A 196 28.44 18.01 -5.75
CA GLU A 196 29.74 17.77 -6.36
C GLU A 196 30.72 17.55 -5.22
N ALA A 197 31.60 16.56 -5.37
CA ALA A 197 32.65 16.30 -4.41
C ALA A 197 33.91 15.87 -5.14
N HIS A 198 35.04 16.39 -4.70
CA HIS A 198 36.35 16.05 -5.23
C HIS A 198 37.36 15.96 -4.10
N TYR A 199 38.36 15.13 -4.32
CA TYR A 199 39.49 14.99 -3.41
C TYR A 199 40.65 15.86 -3.91
N GLU A 200 41.25 16.61 -2.99
CA GLU A 200 42.46 17.38 -3.25
C GLU A 200 43.63 16.71 -2.49
N GLY A 201 44.50 16.02 -3.23
CA GLY A 201 45.63 15.25 -2.71
C GLY A 201 46.87 16.07 -2.28
N GLY A 202 46.83 17.39 -2.42
CA GLY A 202 47.91 18.29 -1.98
C GLY A 202 48.07 18.35 -0.46
N GLU A 203 49.07 19.09 0.04
CA GLU A 203 49.18 19.42 1.47
C GLU A 203 48.54 20.79 1.74
N PRO A 204 47.43 20.90 2.50
CA PRO A 204 46.73 19.84 3.24
C PRO A 204 45.77 19.01 2.38
N ARG A 205 45.72 17.70 2.66
CA ARG A 205 44.82 16.76 1.98
C ARG A 205 43.40 17.01 2.45
N ARG A 206 42.48 17.28 1.53
CA ARG A 206 41.09 17.60 1.88
C ARG A 206 40.09 16.99 0.92
N LEU A 207 38.96 16.58 1.48
CA LEU A 207 37.78 16.23 0.70
C LEU A 207 36.89 17.47 0.66
N VAL A 208 36.59 17.97 -0.53
CA VAL A 208 35.73 19.15 -0.73
C VAL A 208 34.42 18.69 -1.34
N TRP A 209 33.31 19.21 -0.85
CA TRP A 209 31.99 18.98 -1.45
C TRP A 209 31.14 20.24 -1.39
N ALA A 210 30.31 20.43 -2.41
CA ALA A 210 29.38 21.54 -2.53
C ALA A 210 28.00 21.03 -2.95
N ARG A 211 26.94 21.60 -2.36
CA ARG A 211 25.56 21.30 -2.74
C ARG A 211 25.16 22.19 -3.92
N LYS A 212 24.48 21.59 -4.90
CA LYS A 212 23.82 22.29 -6.00
C LYS A 212 22.48 22.83 -5.51
N ASP A 213 22.50 23.92 -4.74
CA ASP A 213 21.30 24.45 -4.05
C ASP A 213 20.12 24.66 -5.00
N LYS A 214 20.33 25.23 -6.20
CA LYS A 214 19.27 25.42 -7.21
C LYS A 214 18.60 24.11 -7.64
N GLU A 215 19.35 23.03 -7.78
CA GLU A 215 18.78 21.72 -8.17
C GLU A 215 18.06 21.06 -6.99
N PHE A 216 18.59 21.26 -5.77
CA PHE A 216 17.98 20.77 -4.55
C PHE A 216 16.64 21.47 -4.28
N GLU A 217 16.61 22.81 -4.34
CA GLU A 217 15.41 23.63 -4.17
C GLU A 217 14.30 23.23 -5.15
N LYS A 218 14.62 23.14 -6.45
CA LYS A 218 13.67 22.66 -7.48
C LYS A 218 13.13 21.27 -7.16
N ALA A 219 13.97 20.37 -6.62
CA ALA A 219 13.53 19.03 -6.25
C ALA A 219 12.59 19.04 -5.04
N ILE A 220 12.82 19.94 -4.08
CA ILE A 220 11.98 20.15 -2.90
C ILE A 220 10.63 20.77 -3.29
N GLU A 221 10.61 21.79 -4.15
CA GLU A 221 9.38 22.40 -4.67
C GLU A 221 8.48 21.37 -5.38
N MET A 222 9.10 20.41 -6.05
CA MET A 222 8.40 19.32 -6.73
C MET A 222 8.00 18.17 -5.79
N CYS A 223 8.31 18.22 -4.49
CA CYS A 223 7.83 17.24 -3.53
C CYS A 223 6.31 17.26 -3.44
N GLY A 224 5.69 16.08 -3.41
CA GLY A 224 4.23 15.97 -3.35
C GLY A 224 3.50 16.26 -4.67
N CYS A 225 4.21 16.73 -5.71
CA CYS A 225 3.68 16.89 -7.06
C CYS A 225 3.67 15.55 -7.82
N TYR A 226 2.53 15.23 -8.43
CA TYR A 226 2.31 14.08 -9.30
C TYR A 226 1.16 14.40 -10.25
N PHE A 227 1.09 13.72 -11.40
CA PHE A 227 0.00 13.92 -12.34
C PHE A 227 -0.69 12.61 -12.69
N LEU A 228 -1.94 12.71 -13.10
CA LEU A 228 -2.73 11.61 -13.64
C LEU A 228 -2.95 11.82 -15.13
N ARG A 229 -3.05 10.73 -15.88
CA ARG A 229 -3.36 10.69 -17.31
C ARG A 229 -4.63 9.90 -17.50
N THR A 230 -5.55 10.40 -18.32
CA THR A 230 -6.82 9.72 -18.61
C THR A 230 -7.39 10.17 -19.95
N ASN A 231 -8.18 9.30 -20.57
CA ASN A 231 -9.02 9.63 -21.72
C ASN A 231 -10.47 9.95 -21.33
N ARG A 232 -10.82 9.95 -20.03
CA ARG A 232 -12.16 10.31 -19.52
C ARG A 232 -12.35 11.82 -19.57
N MET A 233 -13.18 12.28 -20.51
CA MET A 233 -13.55 13.69 -20.67
C MET A 233 -14.77 14.08 -19.85
N ASP A 234 -15.57 13.10 -19.44
CA ASP A 234 -16.87 13.23 -18.79
C ASP A 234 -16.78 13.34 -17.26
N LEU A 235 -15.63 13.01 -16.67
CA LEU A 235 -15.41 13.07 -15.22
C LEU A 235 -14.85 14.43 -14.77
N SER A 236 -15.26 14.87 -13.59
CA SER A 236 -14.65 15.99 -12.86
C SER A 236 -13.27 15.62 -12.28
N ASP A 237 -12.47 16.62 -11.90
CA ASP A 237 -11.14 16.39 -11.30
C ASP A 237 -11.23 15.59 -9.99
N ASP A 238 -12.28 15.83 -9.21
CA ASP A 238 -12.58 15.10 -7.97
C ASP A 238 -12.89 13.63 -8.23
N GLU A 239 -13.69 13.33 -9.25
CA GLU A 239 -14.00 11.95 -9.63
C GLU A 239 -12.77 11.21 -10.16
N ILE A 240 -11.99 11.83 -11.06
CA ILE A 240 -10.76 11.22 -11.58
C ILE A 240 -9.81 10.90 -10.43
N TRP A 241 -9.62 11.86 -9.51
CA TRP A 241 -8.75 11.69 -8.36
C TRP A 241 -9.27 10.59 -7.41
N LYS A 242 -10.58 10.56 -7.13
CA LYS A 242 -11.21 9.52 -6.29
C LYS A 242 -11.05 8.12 -6.89
N VAL A 243 -11.26 7.97 -8.20
CA VAL A 243 -11.05 6.69 -8.90
C VAL A 243 -9.59 6.28 -8.81
N TYR A 244 -8.63 7.19 -9.05
CA TYR A 244 -7.21 6.85 -8.88
C TYR A 244 -6.86 6.48 -7.43
N MET A 245 -7.42 7.17 -6.44
CA MET A 245 -7.21 6.85 -5.02
C MET A 245 -7.79 5.50 -4.60
N SER A 246 -8.76 4.96 -5.35
CA SER A 246 -9.22 3.59 -5.13
C SER A 246 -8.08 2.57 -5.27
N LEU A 247 -7.05 2.85 -6.06
CA LEU A 247 -5.84 2.00 -6.15
C LEU A 247 -5.11 1.90 -4.82
N SER A 248 -4.99 3.00 -4.06
CA SER A 248 -4.39 2.96 -2.73
C SER A 248 -5.24 2.15 -1.73
N ARG A 249 -6.57 2.18 -1.88
CA ARG A 249 -7.47 1.31 -1.09
C ARG A 249 -7.27 -0.15 -1.47
N LEU A 250 -7.16 -0.45 -2.76
CA LEU A 250 -6.89 -1.77 -3.29
C LEU A 250 -5.52 -2.28 -2.81
N GLU A 251 -4.46 -1.46 -2.80
CA GLU A 251 -3.17 -1.82 -2.21
C GLU A 251 -3.27 -2.15 -0.71
N ALA A 252 -4.08 -1.40 0.04
CA ALA A 252 -4.33 -1.68 1.44
C ALA A 252 -5.10 -3.00 1.62
N ALA A 253 -6.12 -3.27 0.79
CA ALA A 253 -6.83 -4.54 0.74
C ALA A 253 -5.88 -5.71 0.43
N TRP A 254 -5.01 -5.55 -0.57
CA TRP A 254 -3.97 -6.52 -0.90
C TRP A 254 -3.01 -6.79 0.25
N ARG A 255 -2.63 -5.75 0.98
CA ARG A 255 -1.78 -5.87 2.15
C ARG A 255 -2.48 -6.66 3.25
N ASN A 256 -3.75 -6.34 3.54
CA ASN A 256 -4.56 -7.02 4.54
C ASN A 256 -4.77 -8.49 4.19
N MET A 257 -5.09 -8.80 2.94
CA MET A 257 -5.20 -10.19 2.48
C MET A 257 -3.90 -10.96 2.71
N LYS A 258 -2.76 -10.35 2.35
CA LYS A 258 -1.42 -10.95 2.50
C LYS A 258 -1.00 -11.13 3.96
N SER A 259 -1.39 -10.23 4.86
CA SER A 259 -1.00 -10.31 6.27
C SER A 259 -2.08 -10.92 7.14
N ASP A 260 -3.19 -10.21 7.31
CA ASP A 260 -4.17 -10.45 8.36
C ASP A 260 -5.09 -11.63 8.02
N LEU A 261 -5.35 -11.86 6.74
CA LEU A 261 -6.21 -12.96 6.26
C LEU A 261 -5.42 -14.20 5.81
N GLY A 262 -4.10 -14.22 6.07
CA GLY A 262 -3.29 -15.41 5.88
C GLY A 262 -3.14 -15.88 4.43
N LEU A 263 -3.30 -15.00 3.42
CA LEU A 263 -2.92 -15.36 2.05
C LEU A 263 -1.43 -15.68 1.95
N ARG A 264 -0.62 -15.17 2.88
CA ARG A 264 0.79 -15.55 3.02
C ARG A 264 1.08 -16.03 4.43
N PRO A 265 1.99 -16.99 4.59
CA PRO A 265 2.75 -17.71 3.56
C PRO A 265 1.93 -18.75 2.76
N PHE A 266 2.34 -19.03 1.52
CA PHE A 266 1.68 -19.99 0.61
C PHE A 266 2.39 -21.35 0.71
N TYR A 267 1.70 -22.37 1.22
CA TYR A 267 2.26 -23.73 1.40
C TYR A 267 1.61 -24.79 0.51
N HIS A 268 0.82 -24.37 -0.46
CA HIS A 268 0.14 -25.26 -1.40
C HIS A 268 1.01 -25.54 -2.62
N GLN A 269 0.98 -26.78 -3.09
CA GLN A 269 1.74 -27.27 -4.26
C GLN A 269 0.84 -27.68 -5.43
N LEU A 270 -0.46 -27.89 -5.18
CA LEU A 270 -1.45 -28.25 -6.19
C LEU A 270 -2.28 -27.03 -6.55
N ASP A 271 -2.47 -26.77 -7.84
CA ASP A 271 -3.20 -25.60 -8.36
C ASP A 271 -4.58 -25.46 -7.72
N THR A 272 -5.34 -26.55 -7.59
CA THR A 272 -6.67 -26.54 -6.95
C THR A 272 -6.65 -26.10 -5.48
N ARG A 273 -5.58 -26.45 -4.73
CA ARG A 273 -5.42 -26.01 -3.34
C ARG A 273 -5.01 -24.54 -3.28
N CYS A 274 -4.22 -24.09 -4.25
CA CYS A 274 -3.86 -22.68 -4.39
C CYS A 274 -5.10 -21.83 -4.66
N GLU A 275 -5.92 -22.23 -5.62
CA GLU A 275 -7.19 -21.56 -5.96
C GLU A 275 -8.16 -21.55 -4.77
N ALA A 276 -8.33 -22.68 -4.08
CA ALA A 276 -9.18 -22.76 -2.89
C ALA A 276 -8.72 -21.83 -1.76
N HIS A 277 -7.41 -21.74 -1.50
CA HIS A 277 -6.86 -20.81 -0.52
C HIS A 277 -7.16 -19.36 -0.90
N VAL A 278 -6.90 -18.99 -2.16
CA VAL A 278 -7.24 -17.65 -2.65
C VAL A 278 -8.74 -17.36 -2.48
N LEU A 279 -9.62 -18.28 -2.88
CA LEU A 279 -11.06 -18.13 -2.75
C LEU A 279 -11.48 -17.87 -1.29
N ILE A 280 -10.98 -18.68 -0.35
CA ILE A 280 -11.28 -18.51 1.09
C ILE A 280 -10.80 -17.15 1.57
N THR A 281 -9.60 -16.70 1.17
CA THR A 281 -9.10 -15.37 1.55
C THR A 281 -9.94 -14.24 0.95
N VAL A 282 -10.40 -14.35 -0.30
CA VAL A 282 -11.29 -13.36 -0.93
C VAL A 282 -12.66 -13.29 -0.23
N LEU A 283 -13.22 -14.43 0.18
CA LEU A 283 -14.45 -14.49 0.97
C LEU A 283 -14.26 -13.88 2.38
N ALA A 284 -13.14 -14.17 3.03
CA ALA A 284 -12.81 -13.55 4.31
C ALA A 284 -12.64 -12.02 4.17
N PHE A 285 -12.03 -11.57 3.07
CA PHE A 285 -11.88 -10.14 2.78
C PHE A 285 -13.24 -9.45 2.55
N HIS A 286 -14.18 -10.12 1.89
CA HIS A 286 -15.56 -9.64 1.77
C HIS A 286 -16.21 -9.38 3.14
N LEU A 287 -16.11 -10.33 4.06
CA LEU A 287 -16.67 -10.19 5.40
C LEU A 287 -15.99 -9.06 6.17
N GLN A 288 -14.66 -8.96 6.06
CA GLN A 288 -13.91 -7.85 6.63
C GLN A 288 -14.43 -6.50 6.10
N ARG A 289 -14.63 -6.37 4.78
CA ARG A 289 -15.10 -5.12 4.17
C ARG A 289 -16.52 -4.79 4.58
N TRP A 290 -17.39 -5.81 4.68
CA TRP A 290 -18.76 -5.65 5.17
C TRP A 290 -18.80 -5.11 6.60
N VAL A 291 -17.97 -5.64 7.50
CA VAL A 291 -17.86 -5.14 8.89
C VAL A 291 -17.42 -3.68 8.89
N GLU A 292 -16.37 -3.32 8.14
CA GLU A 292 -15.88 -1.94 8.08
C GLU A 292 -16.92 -0.98 7.51
N GLN A 293 -17.62 -1.35 6.44
CA GLN A 293 -18.66 -0.52 5.83
C GLN A 293 -19.86 -0.33 6.78
N LYS A 294 -20.30 -1.39 7.47
CA LYS A 294 -21.37 -1.31 8.47
C LYS A 294 -21.03 -0.35 9.60
N LEU A 295 -19.81 -0.41 10.11
CA LEU A 295 -19.33 0.50 11.14
C LEU A 295 -19.21 1.94 10.62
N GLU A 296 -18.70 2.13 9.40
CA GLU A 296 -18.61 3.45 8.77
C GLU A 296 -19.99 4.10 8.60
N ASN A 297 -20.99 3.34 8.17
CA ASN A 297 -22.38 3.80 8.05
C ASN A 297 -23.00 4.17 9.40
N ALA A 298 -22.52 3.58 10.50
CA ALA A 298 -22.90 3.95 11.87
C ALA A 298 -22.05 5.10 12.46
N GLY A 299 -21.19 5.74 11.65
CA GLY A 299 -20.31 6.82 12.08
C GLY A 299 -19.01 6.37 12.75
N LEU A 300 -18.76 5.06 12.85
CA LEU A 300 -17.57 4.48 13.47
C LEU A 300 -16.52 4.13 12.41
N ARG A 301 -15.57 5.05 12.16
CA ARG A 301 -14.45 4.82 11.24
C ARG A 301 -13.35 3.94 11.85
N LEU A 302 -13.62 2.64 11.95
CA LEU A 302 -12.71 1.63 12.48
C LEU A 302 -12.27 0.66 11.38
N THR A 303 -10.99 0.30 11.38
CA THR A 303 -10.49 -0.83 10.57
C THR A 303 -10.80 -2.14 11.26
N PHE A 304 -10.95 -3.23 10.51
CA PHE A 304 -11.23 -4.55 11.08
C PHE A 304 -10.17 -4.99 12.09
N ARG A 305 -8.89 -4.67 11.87
CA ARG A 305 -7.83 -4.94 12.85
C ARG A 305 -8.05 -4.22 14.19
N LYS A 306 -8.59 -2.99 14.17
CA LYS A 306 -8.96 -2.28 15.40
C LYS A 306 -10.17 -2.94 16.06
N VAL A 307 -11.18 -3.31 15.27
CA VAL A 307 -12.35 -4.04 15.76
C VAL A 307 -11.93 -5.34 16.44
N TYR A 308 -11.11 -6.16 15.77
CA TYR A 308 -10.58 -7.40 16.31
C TYR A 308 -9.86 -7.17 17.65
N ARG A 309 -8.96 -6.19 17.73
CA ARG A 309 -8.27 -5.87 18.99
C ARG A 309 -9.20 -5.41 20.11
N LEU A 310 -10.26 -4.65 19.78
CA LEU A 310 -11.25 -4.19 20.76
C LEU A 310 -12.09 -5.35 21.28
N LEU A 311 -12.51 -6.26 20.39
CA LEU A 311 -13.37 -7.39 20.75
C LEU A 311 -12.60 -8.56 21.36
N GLN A 312 -11.29 -8.68 21.12
CA GLN A 312 -10.43 -9.75 21.65
C GLN A 312 -10.41 -9.79 23.18
N THR A 313 -10.67 -8.66 23.85
CA THR A 313 -10.75 -8.60 25.32
C THR A 313 -12.13 -8.97 25.87
N HIS A 314 -13.15 -9.11 25.01
CA HIS A 314 -14.47 -9.56 25.40
C HIS A 314 -14.57 -11.09 25.29
N CYS A 315 -14.70 -11.78 26.43
CA CYS A 315 -14.66 -13.24 26.47
C CYS A 315 -16.00 -13.86 26.86
N TYR A 316 -16.18 -15.13 26.52
CA TYR A 316 -17.21 -15.97 27.11
C TYR A 316 -16.69 -16.70 28.36
N ALA A 317 -17.48 -16.67 29.42
CA ALA A 317 -17.30 -17.58 30.56
C ALA A 317 -18.11 -18.86 30.31
N THR A 318 -17.44 -20.01 30.28
CA THR A 318 -18.11 -21.31 30.26
C THR A 318 -17.97 -21.96 31.65
N LEU A 319 -19.09 -22.12 32.35
CA LEU A 319 -19.19 -22.83 33.61
C LEU A 319 -19.55 -24.29 33.33
N CYS A 320 -18.71 -25.22 33.77
CA CYS A 320 -18.96 -26.66 33.68
C CYS A 320 -19.28 -27.21 35.08
N LEU A 321 -20.47 -27.80 35.25
CA LEU A 321 -20.99 -28.33 36.52
C LEU A 321 -21.13 -29.85 36.45
N PRO A 322 -20.25 -30.62 37.12
CA PRO A 322 -20.34 -32.07 37.17
C PRO A 322 -21.42 -32.50 38.15
N THR A 323 -22.26 -33.44 37.73
CA THR A 323 -23.24 -34.09 38.61
C THR A 323 -22.69 -35.37 39.21
N LYS A 324 -23.26 -35.82 40.33
CA LYS A 324 -22.90 -37.07 41.00
C LYS A 324 -23.04 -38.30 40.09
N ASP A 325 -23.95 -38.24 39.10
CA ASP A 325 -24.18 -39.31 38.12
C ASP A 325 -23.20 -39.27 36.92
N GLY A 326 -22.19 -38.40 36.96
CA GLY A 326 -21.19 -38.26 35.90
C GLY A 326 -21.67 -37.49 34.66
N LYS A 327 -22.81 -36.79 34.73
CA LYS A 327 -23.24 -35.85 33.68
C LYS A 327 -22.53 -34.51 33.87
N MET A 328 -22.29 -33.81 32.76
CA MET A 328 -21.65 -32.49 32.74
C MET A 328 -22.65 -31.49 32.19
N HIS A 329 -23.09 -30.54 33.02
CA HIS A 329 -23.84 -29.38 32.55
C HIS A 329 -22.88 -28.26 32.17
N SER A 330 -23.09 -27.61 31.03
CA SER A 330 -22.31 -26.45 30.62
C SER A 330 -23.23 -25.24 30.47
N LEU A 331 -22.82 -24.11 31.05
CA LEU A 331 -23.47 -22.83 30.89
C LEU A 331 -22.44 -21.85 30.31
N ARG A 332 -22.71 -21.32 29.11
CA ARG A 332 -21.86 -20.32 28.47
C ARG A 332 -22.54 -18.97 28.51
N LYS A 333 -21.89 -17.97 29.11
CA LYS A 333 -22.37 -16.58 29.15
C LYS A 333 -21.30 -15.61 28.65
N PRO A 334 -21.64 -14.62 27.81
CA PRO A 334 -20.71 -13.57 27.45
C PRO A 334 -20.41 -12.70 28.66
N GLY A 335 -19.22 -12.09 28.69
CA GLY A 335 -18.92 -10.98 29.59
C GLY A 335 -19.86 -9.79 29.37
N ARG A 336 -19.71 -8.76 30.21
CA ARG A 336 -20.32 -7.45 29.92
C ARG A 336 -19.35 -6.68 29.03
N PRO A 337 -19.78 -6.22 27.85
CA PRO A 337 -18.92 -5.43 27.00
C PRO A 337 -18.67 -4.05 27.62
N ASP A 338 -17.49 -3.49 27.41
CA ASP A 338 -17.25 -2.07 27.67
C ASP A 338 -17.99 -1.18 26.67
N GLU A 339 -17.96 0.14 26.88
CA GLU A 339 -18.68 1.11 26.05
C GLU A 339 -18.27 1.04 24.56
N LYS A 340 -16.98 0.83 24.27
CA LYS A 340 -16.46 0.76 22.90
C LYS A 340 -16.88 -0.54 22.22
N GLN A 341 -16.82 -1.65 22.95
CA GLN A 341 -17.28 -2.96 22.48
C GLN A 341 -18.80 -2.95 22.22
N ALA A 342 -19.58 -2.37 23.15
CA ALA A 342 -21.02 -2.23 23.02
C ALA A 342 -21.41 -1.40 21.79
N ALA A 343 -20.70 -0.30 21.51
CA ALA A 343 -20.91 0.51 20.32
C ALA A 343 -20.66 -0.29 19.02
N VAL A 344 -19.59 -1.10 18.98
CA VAL A 344 -19.31 -1.99 17.84
C VAL A 344 -20.42 -3.02 17.65
N TYR A 345 -20.84 -3.70 18.71
CA TYR A 345 -21.93 -4.69 18.61
C TYR A 345 -23.24 -4.05 18.15
N ALA A 346 -23.61 -2.90 18.72
CA ALA A 346 -24.80 -2.16 18.35
C ALA A 346 -24.80 -1.75 16.86
N ALA A 347 -23.66 -1.24 16.36
CA ALA A 347 -23.49 -0.88 14.95
C ALA A 347 -23.57 -2.10 14.01
N LEU A 348 -23.17 -3.28 14.46
CA LEU A 348 -23.31 -4.54 13.73
C LEU A 348 -24.71 -5.16 13.84
N GLY A 349 -25.65 -4.53 14.54
CA GLY A 349 -27.00 -5.05 14.76
C GLY A 349 -27.08 -6.15 15.83
N ASN A 350 -26.00 -6.37 16.58
CA ASN A 350 -25.95 -7.35 17.67
C ASN A 350 -26.19 -6.63 19.00
N ARG A 351 -27.28 -6.98 19.71
CA ARG A 351 -27.40 -6.61 21.12
C ARG A 351 -26.73 -7.70 21.96
N PRO A 352 -25.63 -7.39 22.69
CA PRO A 352 -25.02 -8.34 23.62
C PRO A 352 -26.07 -8.65 24.71
N GLY A 353 -26.69 -9.83 24.59
CA GLY A 353 -27.85 -10.25 25.39
C GLY A 353 -29.03 -10.83 24.60
N SER A 354 -29.05 -10.74 23.27
CA SER A 354 -30.16 -11.27 22.44
C SER A 354 -29.84 -12.55 21.66
N ALA A 355 -28.56 -12.90 21.51
CA ALA A 355 -28.16 -14.13 20.83
C ALA A 355 -28.02 -15.28 21.85
N ALA A 356 -29.07 -16.10 21.90
CA ALA A 356 -29.13 -17.45 22.46
C ALA A 356 -29.11 -17.58 24.00
N ASP A 357 -30.31 -17.54 24.59
CA ASP A 357 -30.76 -18.55 25.56
C ASP A 357 -30.87 -19.95 24.88
N GLY A 358 -29.88 -20.29 24.05
CA GLY A 358 -29.74 -21.62 23.48
C GLY A 358 -29.11 -22.47 24.55
N GLN A 359 -29.93 -23.25 25.27
CA GLN A 359 -29.47 -24.40 26.02
C GLN A 359 -28.76 -25.36 25.06
N ALA A 360 -27.46 -25.15 24.83
CA ALA A 360 -26.63 -26.15 24.17
C ALA A 360 -26.32 -27.24 25.20
N ASN A 361 -27.25 -28.18 25.38
CA ASN A 361 -27.03 -29.42 26.12
C ASN A 361 -26.02 -30.29 25.36
N HIS A 362 -24.74 -29.96 25.43
CA HIS A 362 -23.68 -30.85 24.97
C HIS A 362 -23.22 -31.74 26.12
N LEU A 363 -23.79 -32.95 26.18
CA LEU A 363 -23.23 -34.05 26.95
C LEU A 363 -21.85 -34.43 26.38
N ARG A 364 -20.77 -33.97 27.02
CA ARG A 364 -19.43 -34.56 26.83
C ARG A 364 -19.13 -35.52 27.97
N LYS A 365 -18.88 -36.79 27.64
CA LYS A 365 -18.34 -37.79 28.58
C LYS A 365 -16.82 -37.65 28.66
N ARG A 366 -16.34 -37.34 29.88
CA ARG A 366 -14.97 -37.38 30.41
C ARG A 366 -13.90 -36.49 29.76
N GLY A 367 -13.30 -35.65 30.61
CA GLY A 367 -12.03 -34.96 30.39
C GLY A 367 -11.85 -33.84 31.42
N ARG A 368 -10.73 -33.88 32.15
CA ARG A 368 -10.25 -32.98 33.23
C ARG A 368 -10.85 -31.56 33.28
N GLU A 369 -11.18 -31.11 34.49
CA GLU A 369 -11.50 -29.71 34.80
C GLU A 369 -10.46 -28.76 34.21
N LYS A 370 -10.92 -27.90 33.29
CA LYS A 370 -10.20 -26.70 32.86
C LYS A 370 -11.20 -25.55 32.82
N LYS A 371 -10.91 -24.47 33.54
CA LYS A 371 -11.48 -23.15 33.23
C LYS A 371 -10.76 -22.67 31.97
N GLU A 372 -11.41 -22.76 30.81
CA GLU A 372 -10.92 -22.16 29.58
C GLU A 372 -11.75 -20.90 29.28
N CYS A 373 -11.12 -19.74 29.46
CA CYS A 373 -11.59 -18.50 28.86
C CYS A 373 -11.21 -18.55 27.39
N LEU A 374 -12.19 -18.75 26.51
CA LEU A 374 -11.97 -18.67 25.07
C LEU A 374 -12.23 -17.23 24.61
N PRO A 375 -11.32 -16.61 23.86
CA PRO A 375 -11.55 -15.30 23.26
C PRO A 375 -12.66 -15.37 22.21
N PHE A 376 -13.28 -14.23 21.93
CA PHE A 376 -14.28 -14.06 20.87
C PHE A 376 -13.70 -14.32 19.47
#